data_AF-A0A5Q0MJY7-F1
#
_entry.id   AF-A0A5Q0MJY7-F1
#
_cell.length_a   1.000
_cell.length_b   1.000
_cell.length_c   1.000
_cell.angle_alpha   90.00
_cell.angle_beta   90.00
_cell.angle_gamma   90.00
#
_symmetry.space_group_name_H-M   'P 1'
#
loop_
_entity.id
_entity.type
_entity.pdbx_description
1 polymer ?
#
loop_
_entity_poly.entity_id
_entity_poly.type
_entity_poly.pdbx_seq_one_letter_code
_entity_poly.pdbx_strand_id
1 'polypeptide(L)'
;AFPYAILVSAGSGFNKKGGFASLVSSEVGGQFGFFMSKAWAVSRLLLWVLWKVRLYYAWFWRWGGTVNHKEIGTLYFMLAIWAGLMGTGLSVLMRLELSVPESVLGNSHLYNVLVTSHGLVMIFFFVMPMMMGGFGNWLFPLMLGAGDMAFPRMNALSFWLMPSSMLLLLMSAFVEEGFGGGWTLYPPLSSNWAHSGPSTDFAILSLHVGGVSSILASLNFLTTMLGMRPGGVTLIRCTMFVLSLSITSFLLICAMPVLAGALTMLITDRNFNTTFFDPAGLGDPMLFVHLF
;
A
#
# COMPACT_ATOMS: atom_id res chain seq x y z
N ALA A 1 34.18 -52.42 15.90
CA ALA A 1 35.65 -52.43 15.91
C ALA A 1 36.13 -52.39 14.45
N PHE A 2 36.97 -51.43 14.07
CA PHE A 2 37.85 -51.55 12.88
C PHE A 2 38.63 -52.88 12.96
N PRO A 3 39.14 -53.53 11.87
CA PRO A 3 39.93 -52.87 10.82
C PRO A 3 40.06 -53.55 9.41
N TYR A 4 40.71 -52.83 8.51
CA TYR A 4 41.71 -53.18 7.47
C TYR A 4 41.84 -54.60 6.83
N ALA A 5 41.82 -54.58 5.49
CA ALA A 5 42.85 -55.02 4.53
C ALA A 5 43.27 -56.50 4.38
N ILE A 6 43.32 -56.96 3.12
CA ILE A 6 44.55 -57.35 2.36
C ILE A 6 44.17 -58.24 1.15
N LEU A 7 44.77 -57.92 0.01
CA LEU A 7 44.76 -58.60 -1.28
C LEU A 7 45.45 -59.97 -1.28
N VAL A 8 44.89 -60.94 -2.03
CA VAL A 8 45.59 -62.09 -2.66
C VAL A 8 44.79 -62.42 -3.94
N SER A 9 45.22 -61.99 -5.13
CA SER A 9 46.15 -62.64 -6.07
C SER A 9 45.51 -63.54 -7.13
N ALA A 10 45.86 -63.23 -8.38
CA ALA A 10 46.03 -64.11 -9.54
C ALA A 10 44.80 -64.75 -10.21
N GLY A 11 44.45 -64.16 -11.37
CA GLY A 11 44.73 -64.81 -12.65
C GLY A 11 43.65 -65.73 -13.24
N SER A 12 43.09 -65.29 -14.38
CA SER A 12 43.04 -66.03 -15.66
C SER A 12 41.73 -65.77 -16.41
N GLY A 13 41.83 -65.61 -17.73
CA GLY A 13 40.69 -65.79 -18.63
C GLY A 13 40.08 -64.51 -19.21
N PHE A 14 40.78 -63.91 -20.17
CA PHE A 14 40.20 -62.98 -21.14
C PHE A 14 39.10 -63.71 -21.95
N ASN A 15 37.82 -63.51 -21.64
CA ASN A 15 36.72 -63.98 -22.51
C ASN A 15 36.18 -62.81 -23.34
N LYS A 16 36.75 -62.65 -24.54
CA LYS A 16 36.60 -61.53 -25.48
C LYS A 16 35.21 -61.39 -26.14
N LYS A 17 34.17 -62.08 -25.66
CA LYS A 17 32.79 -61.98 -26.20
C LYS A 17 31.75 -61.45 -25.21
N GLY A 18 32.05 -61.37 -23.91
CA GLY A 18 31.14 -60.81 -22.90
C GLY A 18 31.30 -59.30 -22.66
N GLY A 19 32.49 -58.75 -22.95
CA GLY A 19 32.84 -57.37 -22.61
C GLY A 19 32.08 -56.30 -23.40
N PHE A 20 31.71 -56.56 -24.65
CA PHE A 20 31.02 -55.55 -25.46
C PHE A 20 29.55 -55.40 -25.04
N ALA A 21 28.86 -56.49 -24.70
CA ALA A 21 27.48 -56.44 -24.21
C ALA A 21 27.39 -55.87 -22.78
N SER A 22 28.36 -56.17 -21.91
CA SER A 22 28.39 -55.64 -20.53
C SER A 22 28.78 -54.16 -20.47
N LEU A 23 29.68 -53.70 -21.34
CA LEU A 23 30.03 -52.28 -21.45
C LEU A 23 28.85 -51.46 -21.97
N VAL A 24 28.18 -51.92 -23.04
CA VAL A 24 26.98 -51.26 -23.58
C VAL A 24 25.84 -51.26 -22.57
N SER A 25 25.60 -52.35 -21.81
CA SER A 25 24.56 -52.34 -20.77
C SER A 25 24.89 -51.41 -19.60
N SER A 26 26.18 -51.26 -19.25
CA SER A 26 26.62 -50.38 -18.16
C SER A 26 26.59 -48.89 -18.55
N GLU A 27 26.94 -48.55 -19.79
CA GLU A 27 26.83 -47.18 -20.32
C GLU A 27 25.38 -46.77 -20.53
N VAL A 28 24.55 -47.66 -21.09
CA VAL A 28 23.12 -47.42 -21.27
C VAL A 28 22.41 -47.31 -19.92
N GLY A 29 22.76 -48.14 -18.94
CA GLY A 29 22.25 -48.06 -17.57
C GLY A 29 22.69 -46.78 -16.82
N GLY A 30 23.93 -46.35 -17.02
CA GLY A 30 24.46 -45.09 -16.48
C GLY A 30 23.81 -43.85 -17.11
N GLN A 31 23.62 -43.85 -18.43
CA GLN A 31 22.88 -42.80 -19.13
C GLN A 31 21.41 -42.77 -18.72
N PHE A 32 20.77 -43.92 -18.55
CA PHE A 32 19.38 -44.02 -18.09
C PHE A 32 19.23 -43.53 -16.64
N GLY A 33 20.13 -43.92 -15.73
CA GLY A 33 20.14 -43.44 -14.34
C GLY A 33 20.41 -41.93 -14.23
N PHE A 34 21.30 -41.40 -15.07
CA PHE A 34 21.56 -39.96 -15.19
C PHE A 34 20.36 -39.19 -15.75
N PHE A 35 19.67 -39.75 -16.74
CA PHE A 35 18.45 -39.15 -17.29
C PHE A 35 17.31 -39.17 -16.28
N MET A 36 17.13 -40.27 -15.55
CA MET A 36 16.14 -40.41 -14.50
C MET A 36 16.39 -39.44 -13.34
N SER A 37 17.65 -39.24 -12.91
CA SER A 37 17.96 -38.29 -11.84
C SER A 37 17.69 -36.84 -12.26
N LYS A 38 17.99 -36.47 -13.51
CA LYS A 38 17.64 -35.15 -14.08
C LYS A 38 16.13 -34.98 -14.22
N ALA A 39 15.41 -35.97 -14.74
CA ALA A 39 13.96 -35.95 -14.84
C ALA A 39 13.31 -35.80 -13.46
N TRP A 40 13.87 -36.46 -12.44
CA TRP A 40 13.42 -36.35 -11.05
C TRP A 40 13.73 -35.00 -10.41
N ALA A 41 14.87 -34.39 -10.75
CA ALA A 41 15.20 -33.02 -10.33
C ALA A 41 14.27 -31.99 -10.99
N VAL A 42 13.97 -32.15 -12.29
CA VAL A 42 13.06 -31.28 -13.04
C VAL A 42 11.63 -31.41 -12.52
N SER A 43 11.15 -32.62 -12.22
CA SER A 43 9.80 -32.81 -11.66
C SER A 43 9.67 -32.22 -10.25
N ARG A 44 10.70 -32.31 -9.40
CA ARG A 44 10.74 -31.65 -8.10
C ARG A 44 10.75 -30.13 -8.23
N LEU A 45 11.53 -29.58 -9.15
CA LEU A 45 11.54 -28.15 -9.42
C LEU A 45 10.18 -27.67 -9.92
N LEU A 46 9.55 -28.40 -10.85
CA LEU A 46 8.21 -28.12 -11.34
C LEU A 46 7.17 -28.17 -10.22
N LEU A 47 7.18 -29.21 -9.38
CA LEU A 47 6.29 -29.31 -8.23
C LEU A 47 6.51 -28.18 -7.23
N TRP A 48 7.76 -27.79 -6.99
CA TRP A 48 8.10 -26.65 -6.13
C TRP A 48 7.61 -25.32 -6.71
N VAL A 49 7.79 -25.10 -8.01
CA VAL A 49 7.29 -23.91 -8.72
C VAL A 49 5.77 -23.89 -8.70
N LEU A 50 5.10 -24.99 -9.06
CA LEU A 50 3.64 -25.10 -9.05
C LEU A 50 3.07 -24.89 -7.64
N TRP A 51 3.74 -25.43 -6.61
CA TRP A 51 3.38 -25.21 -5.22
C TRP A 51 3.54 -23.75 -4.80
N LYS A 52 4.65 -23.09 -5.18
CA LYS A 52 4.86 -21.64 -4.99
C LYS A 52 3.77 -20.83 -5.68
N VAL A 53 3.50 -21.11 -6.96
CA VAL A 53 2.45 -20.42 -7.74
C VAL A 53 1.09 -20.60 -7.10
N ARG A 54 0.74 -21.81 -6.66
CA ARG A 54 -0.51 -22.08 -5.94
C ARG A 54 -0.60 -21.30 -4.63
N LEU A 55 0.50 -21.20 -3.88
CA LEU A 55 0.54 -20.41 -2.65
C LEU A 55 0.34 -18.91 -2.92
N TYR A 56 1.03 -18.36 -3.91
CA TYR A 56 0.86 -16.95 -4.29
C TYR A 56 -0.56 -16.67 -4.78
N TYR A 57 -1.12 -17.57 -5.59
CA TYR A 57 -2.51 -17.47 -6.04
C TYR A 57 -3.48 -17.50 -4.85
N ALA A 58 -3.34 -18.48 -3.96
CA ALA A 58 -4.19 -18.59 -2.77
C ALA A 58 -4.07 -17.37 -1.84
N TRP A 59 -2.85 -16.86 -1.66
CA TRP A 59 -2.60 -15.64 -0.88
C TRP A 59 -3.27 -14.43 -1.53
N PHE A 60 -3.08 -14.23 -2.85
CA PHE A 60 -3.65 -13.12 -3.59
C PHE A 60 -5.18 -13.13 -3.51
N TRP A 61 -5.83 -14.27 -3.71
CA TRP A 61 -7.29 -14.34 -3.62
C TRP A 61 -7.81 -14.19 -2.19
N ARG A 62 -7.08 -14.71 -1.21
CA ARG A 62 -7.45 -14.56 0.20
C ARG A 62 -7.40 -13.08 0.62
N TRP A 63 -6.30 -12.40 0.39
CA TRP A 63 -6.09 -11.03 0.88
C TRP A 63 -6.65 -9.99 -0.09
N GLY A 64 -6.54 -10.21 -1.40
CA GLY A 64 -7.10 -9.37 -2.46
C GLY A 64 -8.62 -9.27 -2.41
N GLY A 65 -9.28 -10.38 -2.08
CA GLY A 65 -10.74 -10.48 -2.06
C GLY A 65 -11.35 -10.58 -0.66
N THR A 66 -10.61 -10.29 0.41
CA THR A 66 -11.17 -10.39 1.77
C THR A 66 -12.28 -9.37 1.99
N VAL A 67 -13.32 -9.80 2.68
CA VAL A 67 -14.44 -8.96 3.11
C VAL A 67 -14.52 -8.86 4.63
N ASN A 68 -13.72 -9.63 5.35
CA ASN A 68 -13.78 -9.68 6.82
C ASN A 68 -13.15 -8.42 7.41
N HIS A 69 -13.91 -7.70 8.24
CA HIS A 69 -13.45 -6.47 8.88
C HIS A 69 -12.12 -6.62 9.65
N LYS A 70 -11.83 -7.78 10.24
CA LYS A 70 -10.56 -8.01 10.97
C LYS A 70 -9.37 -8.09 10.04
N GLU A 71 -9.51 -8.81 8.92
CA GLU A 71 -8.44 -8.94 7.93
C GLU A 71 -8.19 -7.59 7.25
N ILE A 72 -9.25 -6.86 6.88
CA ILE A 72 -9.17 -5.48 6.36
C ILE A 72 -8.49 -4.55 7.38
N GLY A 73 -8.87 -4.62 8.66
CA GLY A 73 -8.22 -3.86 9.73
C GLY A 73 -6.74 -4.18 9.86
N THR A 74 -6.35 -5.45 9.72
CA THR A 74 -4.93 -5.85 9.69
C THR A 74 -4.20 -5.20 8.52
N LEU A 75 -4.80 -5.20 7.33
CA LEU A 75 -4.22 -4.61 6.13
C LEU A 75 -4.01 -3.10 6.28
N TYR A 76 -4.98 -2.39 6.89
CA TYR A 76 -4.82 -0.97 7.24
C TYR A 76 -3.67 -0.75 8.22
N PHE A 77 -3.51 -1.59 9.25
CA PHE A 77 -2.37 -1.48 10.16
C PHE A 77 -1.03 -1.68 9.46
N MET A 78 -0.91 -2.69 8.58
CA MET A 78 0.32 -2.93 7.83
C MET A 78 0.68 -1.72 6.95
N LEU A 79 -0.30 -1.19 6.21
CA LEU A 79 -0.11 0.00 5.38
C LEU A 79 0.28 1.21 6.22
N ALA A 80 -0.45 1.46 7.31
CA ALA A 80 -0.22 2.62 8.17
C ALA A 80 1.16 2.57 8.83
N ILE A 81 1.57 1.43 9.38
CA ILE A 81 2.90 1.29 9.99
C ILE A 81 3.99 1.52 8.93
N TRP A 82 3.83 0.98 7.73
CA TRP A 82 4.78 1.20 6.65
C TRP A 82 4.87 2.69 6.26
N ALA A 83 3.72 3.36 6.09
CA ALA A 83 3.64 4.79 5.82
C ALA A 83 4.22 5.64 6.96
N GLY A 84 3.99 5.26 8.22
CA GLY A 84 4.53 5.93 9.40
C GLY A 84 6.05 5.82 9.51
N LEU A 85 6.62 4.66 9.18
CA LEU A 85 8.08 4.49 9.09
C LEU A 85 8.66 5.34 7.96
N MET A 86 8.02 5.36 6.80
CA MET A 86 8.41 6.23 5.68
C MET A 86 8.35 7.71 6.08
N GLY A 87 7.24 8.16 6.67
CA GLY A 87 7.04 9.53 7.14
C GLY A 87 8.06 9.94 8.20
N THR A 88 8.40 9.03 9.11
CA THR A 88 9.47 9.25 10.09
C THR A 88 10.83 9.40 9.41
N GLY A 89 11.13 8.58 8.39
CA GLY A 89 12.33 8.72 7.56
C GLY A 89 12.42 10.11 6.92
N LEU A 90 11.34 10.60 6.33
CA LEU A 90 11.26 11.97 5.79
C LEU A 90 11.48 13.03 6.87
N SER A 91 10.92 12.83 8.07
CA SER A 91 11.11 13.73 9.22
C SER A 91 12.56 13.82 9.66
N VAL A 92 13.25 12.68 9.70
CA VAL A 92 14.68 12.64 10.05
C VAL A 92 15.50 13.39 9.00
N LEU A 93 15.23 13.21 7.71
CA LEU A 93 15.93 13.95 6.64
C LEU A 93 15.75 15.47 6.77
N MET A 94 14.52 15.93 7.04
CA MET A 94 14.27 17.37 7.28
C MET A 94 15.04 17.89 8.49
N ARG A 95 15.07 17.12 9.59
CA ARG A 95 15.80 17.52 10.80
C ARG A 95 17.32 17.49 10.61
N LEU A 96 17.83 16.62 9.75
CA LEU A 96 19.24 16.62 9.36
C LEU A 96 19.59 17.87 8.55
N GLU A 97 18.74 18.28 7.59
CA GLU A 97 18.94 19.53 6.86
C GLU A 97 18.94 20.75 7.78
N LEU A 98 18.08 20.76 8.80
CA LEU A 98 17.99 21.85 9.77
C LEU A 98 19.00 21.75 10.94
N SER A 99 19.89 20.77 10.95
CA SER A 99 20.79 20.52 12.08
C SER A 99 21.94 21.53 12.17
N VAL A 100 22.33 22.10 11.02
CA VAL A 100 23.36 23.13 10.88
C VAL A 100 22.89 24.19 9.89
N PRO A 101 23.39 25.44 9.96
CA PRO A 101 22.99 26.50 9.02
C PRO A 101 23.44 26.28 7.57
N GLU A 102 24.43 25.42 7.34
CA GLU A 102 24.88 25.05 6.00
C GLU A 102 23.96 23.99 5.39
N SER A 103 23.70 24.06 4.07
CA SER A 103 22.83 23.09 3.42
C SER A 103 23.50 21.73 3.33
N VAL A 104 22.83 20.70 3.85
CA VAL A 104 23.29 19.30 3.83
C VAL A 104 22.79 18.59 2.56
N LEU A 105 21.57 18.89 2.12
CA LEU A 105 20.92 18.35 0.93
C LEU A 105 21.35 19.07 -0.36
N GLY A 106 21.78 20.34 -0.27
CA GLY A 106 22.23 21.15 -1.40
C GLY A 106 21.11 21.63 -2.35
N ASN A 107 19.84 21.33 -2.04
CA ASN A 107 18.69 21.73 -2.85
C ASN A 107 17.49 22.12 -1.97
N SER A 108 17.10 23.39 -2.02
CA SER A 108 15.97 23.94 -1.25
C SER A 108 14.60 23.44 -1.72
N HIS A 109 14.44 23.14 -3.00
CA HIS A 109 13.20 22.57 -3.53
C HIS A 109 13.00 21.14 -3.04
N LEU A 110 14.06 20.32 -3.02
CA LEU A 110 14.01 18.98 -2.45
C LEU A 110 13.55 19.01 -0.99
N TYR A 111 14.02 19.96 -0.20
CA TYR A 111 13.52 20.15 1.17
C TYR A 111 12.01 20.40 1.21
N ASN A 112 11.49 21.25 0.32
CA ASN A 112 10.04 21.49 0.24
C ASN A 112 9.24 20.26 -0.20
N VAL A 113 9.76 19.44 -1.12
CA VAL A 113 9.16 18.17 -1.52
C VAL A 113 9.12 17.19 -0.34
N LEU A 114 10.19 17.12 0.46
CA LEU A 114 10.25 16.31 1.69
C LEU A 114 9.22 16.77 2.73
N VAL A 115 9.11 18.08 2.98
CA VAL A 115 8.12 18.67 3.90
C VAL A 115 6.70 18.35 3.45
N THR A 116 6.42 18.55 2.16
CA THR A 116 5.11 18.29 1.55
C THR A 116 4.74 16.81 1.67
N SER A 117 5.66 15.94 1.24
CA SER A 117 5.47 14.48 1.30
C SER A 117 5.30 13.99 2.74
N HIS A 118 6.10 14.50 3.69
CA HIS A 118 5.98 14.13 5.10
C HIS A 118 4.60 14.46 5.66
N GLY A 119 4.13 15.70 5.48
CA GLY A 119 2.82 16.12 5.99
C GLY A 119 1.69 15.27 5.44
N LEU A 120 1.68 15.06 4.12
CA LEU A 120 0.66 14.27 3.45
C LEU A 120 0.71 12.78 3.85
N VAL A 121 1.90 12.17 3.91
CA VAL A 121 2.09 10.78 4.37
C VAL A 121 1.61 10.60 5.81
N MET A 122 1.99 11.51 6.72
CA MET A 122 1.65 11.36 8.14
C MET A 122 0.15 11.48 8.41
N ILE A 123 -0.54 12.43 7.77
CA ILE A 123 -1.97 12.64 8.02
C ILE A 123 -2.80 11.60 7.26
N PHE A 124 -2.65 11.53 5.94
CA PHE A 124 -3.52 10.73 5.08
C PHE A 124 -3.16 9.26 5.02
N PHE A 125 -1.90 8.88 5.26
CA PHE A 125 -1.45 7.49 5.09
C PHE A 125 -1.04 6.80 6.40
N PHE A 126 -0.73 7.55 7.44
CA PHE A 126 -0.44 7.00 8.78
C PHE A 126 -1.60 7.19 9.75
N VAL A 127 -1.88 8.43 10.20
CA VAL A 127 -2.83 8.69 11.29
C VAL A 127 -4.24 8.26 10.93
N MET A 128 -4.79 8.73 9.80
CA MET A 128 -6.15 8.38 9.40
C MET A 128 -6.32 6.87 9.14
N PRO A 129 -5.45 6.20 8.36
CA PRO A 129 -5.54 4.75 8.16
C PRO A 129 -5.32 3.93 9.43
N MET A 130 -4.49 4.37 10.36
CA MET A 130 -4.30 3.67 11.63
C MET A 130 -5.55 3.74 12.50
N MET A 131 -6.12 4.94 12.67
CA MET A 131 -7.24 5.17 13.58
C MET A 131 -8.58 4.75 12.99
N MET A 132 -8.93 5.27 11.81
CA MET A 132 -10.20 4.95 11.13
C MET A 132 -10.14 3.59 10.45
N GLY A 133 -9.03 3.28 9.78
CA GLY A 133 -8.87 2.02 9.04
C GLY A 133 -8.57 0.84 9.95
N GLY A 134 -7.46 0.86 10.68
CA GLY A 134 -6.98 -0.26 11.49
C GLY A 134 -7.85 -0.50 12.71
N PHE A 135 -7.81 0.43 13.67
CA PHE A 135 -8.58 0.32 14.91
C PHE A 135 -10.09 0.33 14.65
N GLY A 136 -10.56 1.22 13.76
CA GLY A 136 -11.97 1.27 13.38
C GLY A 136 -12.47 -0.08 12.88
N ASN A 137 -11.86 -0.66 11.85
CA ASN A 137 -12.33 -1.95 11.34
C ASN A 137 -12.19 -3.08 12.36
N TRP A 138 -11.14 -3.10 13.18
CA TRP A 138 -10.94 -4.17 14.13
C TRP A 138 -11.91 -4.12 15.31
N LEU A 139 -12.03 -2.95 15.94
CA LEU A 139 -12.68 -2.78 17.24
C LEU A 139 -14.14 -2.31 17.10
N PHE A 140 -14.49 -1.57 16.05
CA PHE A 140 -15.81 -0.93 15.98
C PHE A 140 -16.96 -1.95 15.96
N PRO A 141 -16.99 -2.98 15.09
CA PRO A 141 -18.05 -3.99 15.15
C PRO A 141 -18.07 -4.75 16.47
N LEU A 142 -16.88 -5.09 17.01
CA LEU A 142 -16.75 -5.86 18.24
C LEU A 142 -17.29 -5.10 19.46
N MET A 143 -16.95 -3.81 19.58
CA MET A 143 -17.43 -2.95 20.66
C MET A 143 -18.91 -2.59 20.52
N LEU A 144 -19.44 -2.61 19.29
CA LEU A 144 -20.87 -2.46 19.03
C LEU A 144 -21.66 -3.73 19.33
N GLY A 145 -21.02 -4.91 19.30
CA GLY A 145 -21.68 -6.21 19.36
C GLY A 145 -22.23 -6.69 18.01
N ALA A 146 -21.73 -6.12 16.90
CA ALA A 146 -22.06 -6.52 15.54
C ALA A 146 -21.10 -7.61 15.03
N GLY A 147 -21.60 -8.52 14.20
CA GLY A 147 -20.79 -9.60 13.62
C GLY A 147 -19.80 -9.15 12.55
N ASP A 148 -20.14 -8.10 11.80
CA ASP A 148 -19.32 -7.47 10.76
C ASP A 148 -19.82 -6.03 10.51
N MET A 149 -19.20 -5.33 9.57
CA MET A 149 -19.64 -4.03 9.05
C MET A 149 -20.90 -4.15 8.18
N ALA A 150 -21.68 -3.07 8.06
CA ALA A 150 -22.92 -3.04 7.25
C ALA A 150 -22.66 -3.27 5.75
N PHE A 151 -21.55 -2.74 5.21
CA PHE A 151 -21.16 -2.88 3.82
C PHE A 151 -19.74 -3.50 3.69
N PRO A 152 -19.57 -4.82 3.89
CA PRO A 152 -18.25 -5.46 3.92
C PRO A 152 -17.43 -5.29 2.63
N ARG A 153 -18.07 -5.30 1.45
CA ARG A 153 -17.37 -5.11 0.17
C ARG A 153 -16.94 -3.65 -0.07
N MET A 154 -17.75 -2.69 0.37
CA MET A 154 -17.40 -1.28 0.32
C MET A 154 -16.20 -0.99 1.23
N ASN A 155 -16.14 -1.69 2.38
CA ASN A 155 -15.00 -1.65 3.28
C ASN A 155 -13.70 -2.18 2.65
N ALA A 156 -13.79 -3.27 1.91
CA ALA A 156 -12.65 -3.81 1.19
C ALA A 156 -12.18 -2.82 0.10
N LEU A 157 -13.14 -2.22 -0.62
CA LEU A 157 -12.84 -1.19 -1.63
C LEU A 157 -12.17 0.04 -1.03
N SER A 158 -12.65 0.54 0.11
CA SER A 158 -12.01 1.68 0.79
C SER A 158 -10.56 1.38 1.14
N PHE A 159 -10.24 0.15 1.57
CA PHE A 159 -8.85 -0.22 1.79
C PHE A 159 -8.03 -0.16 0.51
N TRP A 160 -8.46 -0.78 -0.59
CA TRP A 160 -7.66 -0.86 -1.82
C TRP A 160 -7.42 0.48 -2.52
N LEU A 161 -8.30 1.45 -2.30
CA LEU A 161 -8.08 2.82 -2.75
C LEU A 161 -6.91 3.50 -2.02
N MET A 162 -6.59 3.11 -0.78
CA MET A 162 -5.50 3.73 0.00
C MET A 162 -4.09 3.43 -0.54
N PRO A 163 -3.67 2.17 -0.80
CA PRO A 163 -2.40 1.90 -1.45
C PRO A 163 -2.31 2.56 -2.84
N SER A 164 -3.41 2.61 -3.58
CA SER A 164 -3.47 3.26 -4.90
C SER A 164 -3.25 4.77 -4.79
N SER A 165 -3.90 5.41 -3.83
CA SER A 165 -3.70 6.83 -3.47
C SER A 165 -2.26 7.09 -3.03
N MET A 166 -1.68 6.20 -2.22
CA MET A 166 -0.30 6.34 -1.75
C MET A 166 0.69 6.27 -2.91
N LEU A 167 0.47 5.34 -3.85
CA LEU A 167 1.29 5.24 -5.05
C LEU A 167 1.27 6.53 -5.86
N LEU A 168 0.10 7.16 -6.04
CA LEU A 168 -0.01 8.46 -6.72
C LEU A 168 0.79 9.54 -5.98
N LEU A 169 0.75 9.58 -4.65
CA LEU A 169 1.56 10.53 -3.87
C LEU A 169 3.06 10.27 -4.05
N LEU A 170 3.48 9.01 -4.07
CA LEU A 170 4.88 8.66 -4.32
C LEU A 170 5.31 9.10 -5.73
N MET A 171 4.45 8.89 -6.75
CA MET A 171 4.72 9.38 -8.10
C MET A 171 4.83 10.91 -8.13
N SER A 172 4.02 11.63 -7.35
CA SER A 172 4.14 13.09 -7.20
C SER A 172 5.52 13.53 -6.72
N ALA A 173 6.19 12.74 -5.87
CA ALA A 173 7.52 13.06 -5.36
C ALA A 173 8.66 12.67 -6.32
N PHE A 174 8.46 11.69 -7.21
CA PHE A 174 9.50 11.18 -8.12
C PHE A 174 9.40 11.71 -9.56
N VAL A 175 8.26 12.22 -9.97
CA VAL A 175 8.07 12.75 -11.33
C VAL A 175 8.54 14.20 -11.40
N GLU A 176 9.36 14.49 -12.41
CA GLU A 176 10.08 15.76 -12.56
C GLU A 176 10.89 16.11 -11.30
N GLU A 177 10.74 17.31 -10.76
CA GLU A 177 11.38 17.78 -9.54
C GLU A 177 10.52 17.54 -8.28
N GLY A 178 9.35 16.89 -8.43
CA GLY A 178 8.41 16.66 -7.35
C GLY A 178 7.58 17.89 -6.95
N PHE A 179 6.48 17.66 -6.21
CA PHE A 179 5.64 18.75 -5.72
C PHE A 179 6.12 19.31 -4.38
N GLY A 180 6.52 20.59 -4.37
CA GLY A 180 7.08 21.29 -3.20
C GLY A 180 6.20 22.43 -2.67
N GLY A 181 4.89 22.43 -2.93
CA GLY A 181 3.99 23.52 -2.55
C GLY A 181 3.43 23.46 -1.11
N GLY A 182 3.90 22.52 -0.28
CA GLY A 182 3.38 22.27 1.06
C GLY A 182 2.14 21.36 1.06
N TRP A 183 1.81 20.82 2.23
CA TRP A 183 0.67 19.90 2.41
C TRP A 183 -0.70 20.53 2.17
N THR A 184 -0.77 21.87 2.07
CA THR A 184 -1.99 22.62 1.82
C THR A 184 -2.25 22.92 0.34
N LEU A 185 -1.27 22.75 -0.55
CA LEU A 185 -1.43 22.93 -2.00
C LEU A 185 -1.94 24.34 -2.40
N TYR A 186 -1.52 25.40 -1.71
CA TYR A 186 -2.05 26.75 -1.98
C TYR A 186 -1.69 27.29 -3.38
N PRO A 187 -2.67 27.76 -4.18
CA PRO A 187 -2.40 28.59 -5.35
C PRO A 187 -1.93 30.01 -4.92
N PRO A 188 -1.15 30.72 -5.74
CA PRO A 188 -0.70 30.36 -7.08
C PRO A 188 0.52 29.41 -7.09
N LEU A 189 1.09 29.04 -5.93
CA LEU A 189 2.28 28.19 -5.89
C LEU A 189 2.01 26.78 -6.45
N SER A 190 0.79 26.27 -6.26
CA SER A 190 0.33 25.01 -6.85
C SER A 190 -0.19 25.13 -8.28
N SER A 191 -0.21 26.32 -8.90
CA SER A 191 -0.62 26.47 -10.31
C SER A 191 0.55 26.21 -11.26
N ASN A 192 0.29 26.17 -12.57
CA ASN A 192 1.32 25.98 -13.60
C ASN A 192 2.36 27.11 -13.65
N TRP A 193 2.07 28.27 -13.04
CA TRP A 193 3.00 29.38 -13.00
C TRP A 193 4.25 29.06 -12.18
N ALA A 194 4.08 28.32 -11.07
CA ALA A 194 5.19 27.92 -10.21
C ALA A 194 5.53 26.43 -10.26
N HIS A 195 4.55 25.55 -10.50
CA HIS A 195 4.76 24.11 -10.69
C HIS A 195 4.08 23.66 -12.00
N SER A 196 4.79 23.77 -13.12
CA SER A 196 4.30 23.40 -14.46
C SER A 196 4.16 21.90 -14.69
N GLY A 197 4.83 21.09 -13.86
CA GLY A 197 4.86 19.64 -13.99
C GLY A 197 3.59 18.90 -13.59
N PRO A 198 3.45 17.62 -13.97
CA PRO A 198 2.35 16.78 -13.52
C PRO A 198 2.52 16.31 -12.07
N SER A 199 3.63 16.66 -11.40
CA SER A 199 3.87 16.31 -9.99
C SER A 199 2.74 16.78 -9.08
N THR A 200 2.26 18.02 -9.26
CA THR A 200 1.11 18.56 -8.53
C THR A 200 -0.17 17.78 -8.83
N ASP A 201 -0.38 17.37 -10.09
CA ASP A 201 -1.58 16.64 -10.50
C ASP A 201 -1.64 15.26 -9.83
N PHE A 202 -0.50 14.57 -9.72
CA PHE A 202 -0.41 13.32 -8.98
C PHE A 202 -0.73 13.50 -7.49
N ALA A 203 -0.29 14.59 -6.85
CA ALA A 203 -0.66 14.89 -5.47
C ALA A 203 -2.17 15.16 -5.34
N ILE A 204 -2.75 15.95 -6.24
CA ILE A 204 -4.19 16.23 -6.26
C ILE A 204 -4.99 14.94 -6.45
N LEU A 205 -4.63 14.09 -7.42
CA LEU A 205 -5.30 12.83 -7.68
C LEU A 205 -5.14 11.84 -6.52
N SER A 206 -3.97 11.81 -5.88
CA SER A 206 -3.76 11.03 -4.66
C SER A 206 -4.79 11.40 -3.58
N LEU A 207 -4.94 12.69 -3.30
CA LEU A 207 -5.88 13.19 -2.29
C LEU A 207 -7.34 12.92 -2.66
N HIS A 208 -7.70 12.98 -3.95
CA HIS A 208 -9.04 12.56 -4.39
C HIS A 208 -9.31 11.09 -4.11
N VAL A 209 -8.39 10.19 -4.51
CA VAL A 209 -8.55 8.75 -4.30
C VAL A 209 -8.59 8.39 -2.81
N GLY A 210 -7.74 9.02 -2.00
CA GLY A 210 -7.74 8.88 -0.54
C GLY A 210 -9.02 9.47 0.10
N GLY A 211 -9.56 10.52 -0.49
CA GLY A 211 -10.83 11.12 -0.09
C GLY A 211 -12.03 10.21 -0.35
N VAL A 212 -12.11 9.59 -1.52
CA VAL A 212 -13.14 8.59 -1.84
C VAL A 212 -13.06 7.41 -0.88
N SER A 213 -11.85 6.90 -0.61
CA SER A 213 -11.63 5.86 0.41
C SER A 213 -12.22 6.26 1.77
N SER A 214 -11.92 7.47 2.23
CA SER A 214 -12.37 7.98 3.54
C SER A 214 -13.88 8.15 3.62
N ILE A 215 -14.53 8.61 2.55
CA ILE A 215 -16.00 8.72 2.46
C ILE A 215 -16.65 7.34 2.51
N LEU A 216 -16.15 6.37 1.73
CA LEU A 216 -16.69 5.00 1.72
C LEU A 216 -16.57 4.33 3.09
N ALA A 217 -15.40 4.47 3.74
CA ALA A 217 -15.21 3.96 5.10
C ALA A 217 -16.16 4.63 6.10
N SER A 218 -16.31 5.95 6.01
CA SER A 218 -17.17 6.74 6.91
C SER A 218 -18.66 6.39 6.75
N LEU A 219 -19.14 6.24 5.52
CA LEU A 219 -20.50 5.77 5.25
C LEU A 219 -20.73 4.41 5.91
N ASN A 220 -19.77 3.49 5.76
CA ASN A 220 -19.88 2.16 6.33
C ASN A 220 -19.88 2.16 7.88
N PHE A 221 -19.01 2.96 8.52
CA PHE A 221 -19.03 3.11 9.99
C PHE A 221 -20.36 3.70 10.48
N LEU A 222 -20.83 4.76 9.84
CA LEU A 222 -22.06 5.44 10.25
C LEU A 222 -23.28 4.54 10.08
N THR A 223 -23.41 3.83 8.96
CA THR A 223 -24.52 2.88 8.77
C THR A 223 -24.45 1.69 9.70
N THR A 224 -23.25 1.16 9.99
CA THR A 224 -23.05 0.08 10.96
C THR A 224 -23.52 0.52 12.35
N MET A 225 -23.13 1.71 12.80
CA MET A 225 -23.54 2.22 14.10
C MET A 225 -25.03 2.54 14.18
N LEU A 226 -25.65 3.09 13.13
CA LEU A 226 -27.07 3.41 13.16
C LEU A 226 -27.96 2.17 13.00
N GLY A 227 -27.55 1.20 12.18
CA GLY A 227 -28.38 0.07 11.75
C GLY A 227 -28.12 -1.27 12.44
N MET A 228 -26.92 -1.51 12.97
CA MET A 228 -26.52 -2.84 13.48
C MET A 228 -26.32 -2.89 15.00
N ARG A 229 -26.79 -1.88 15.73
CA ARG A 229 -26.78 -1.91 17.21
C ARG A 229 -27.65 -3.03 17.76
N PRO A 230 -27.19 -3.76 18.79
CA PRO A 230 -28.04 -4.69 19.53
C PRO A 230 -29.27 -4.00 20.10
N GLY A 231 -30.41 -4.70 20.07
CA GLY A 231 -31.67 -4.20 20.63
C GLY A 231 -31.51 -3.80 22.10
N GLY A 232 -31.89 -2.57 22.45
CA GLY A 232 -31.81 -2.03 23.82
C GLY A 232 -30.59 -1.15 24.12
N VAL A 233 -29.60 -1.07 23.22
CA VAL A 233 -28.49 -0.12 23.35
C VAL A 233 -28.87 1.21 22.71
N THR A 234 -29.09 2.24 23.54
CA THR A 234 -29.30 3.61 23.07
C THR A 234 -27.97 4.22 22.61
N LEU A 235 -28.04 5.25 21.77
CA LEU A 235 -26.86 5.93 21.21
C LEU A 235 -25.92 6.44 22.31
N ILE A 236 -26.47 7.00 23.38
CA ILE A 236 -25.73 7.55 24.53
C ILE A 236 -25.03 6.44 25.35
N ARG A 237 -25.50 5.18 25.25
CA ARG A 237 -24.92 4.04 25.96
C ARG A 237 -23.87 3.29 25.14
N CYS A 238 -23.56 3.74 23.92
CA CYS A 238 -22.46 3.18 23.13
C CYS A 238 -21.12 3.56 23.75
N THR A 239 -20.07 2.76 23.51
CA THR A 239 -18.73 3.07 24.01
C THR A 239 -18.22 4.39 23.40
N MET A 240 -17.39 5.12 24.15
CA MET A 240 -16.82 6.39 23.67
C MET A 240 -16.03 6.24 22.38
N PHE A 241 -15.38 5.09 22.17
CA PHE A 241 -14.66 4.79 20.93
C PHE A 241 -15.59 4.68 19.71
N VAL A 242 -16.70 3.95 19.84
CA VAL A 242 -17.70 3.83 18.77
C VAL A 242 -18.32 5.20 18.49
N LEU A 243 -18.65 5.96 19.53
CA LEU A 243 -19.21 7.30 19.38
C LEU A 243 -18.22 8.27 18.71
N SER A 244 -16.96 8.29 19.12
CA SER A 244 -15.96 9.18 18.51
C SER A 244 -15.77 8.87 17.03
N LEU A 245 -15.65 7.59 16.66
CA LEU A 245 -15.52 7.19 15.25
C LEU A 245 -16.79 7.51 14.43
N SER A 246 -17.97 7.40 15.05
CA SER A 246 -19.24 7.74 14.37
C SER A 246 -19.34 9.24 14.10
N ILE A 247 -18.93 10.09 15.05
CA ILE A 247 -18.88 11.54 14.87
C ILE A 247 -17.84 11.90 13.81
N THR A 248 -16.63 11.33 13.87
CA THR A 248 -15.60 11.54 12.84
C THR A 248 -16.10 11.12 11.46
N SER A 249 -16.81 9.99 11.37
CA SER A 249 -17.40 9.53 10.11
C SER A 249 -18.42 10.53 9.55
N PHE A 250 -19.28 11.08 10.41
CA PHE A 250 -20.21 12.14 10.00
C PHE A 250 -19.47 13.38 9.48
N LEU A 251 -18.44 13.84 10.21
CA LEU A 251 -17.63 14.98 9.79
C LEU A 251 -16.92 14.74 8.45
N LEU A 252 -16.36 13.55 8.22
CA LEU A 252 -15.70 13.21 6.95
C LEU A 252 -16.69 13.17 5.78
N ILE A 253 -17.90 12.66 5.98
CA ILE A 253 -18.94 12.68 4.92
C ILE A 253 -19.28 14.12 4.52
N CYS A 254 -19.34 15.04 5.48
CA CYS A 254 -19.66 16.45 5.20
C CYS A 254 -18.46 17.25 4.66
N ALA A 255 -17.25 17.01 5.18
CA ALA A 255 -16.07 17.82 4.90
C ALA A 255 -15.32 17.37 3.63
N MET A 256 -15.19 16.07 3.39
CA MET A 256 -14.39 15.56 2.27
C MET A 256 -14.90 16.00 0.88
N PRO A 257 -16.22 16.15 0.64
CA PRO A 257 -16.71 16.72 -0.62
C PRO A 257 -16.25 18.17 -0.87
N VAL A 258 -16.11 18.99 0.19
CA VAL A 258 -15.64 20.38 0.07
C VAL A 258 -14.17 20.39 -0.36
N LEU A 259 -13.33 19.59 0.30
CA LEU A 259 -11.93 19.41 -0.08
C LEU A 259 -11.80 18.90 -1.52
N ALA A 260 -12.59 17.88 -1.91
CA ALA A 260 -12.59 17.36 -3.28
C ALA A 260 -13.01 18.45 -4.29
N GLY A 261 -13.97 19.31 -3.94
CA GLY A 261 -14.36 20.46 -4.76
C GLY A 261 -13.22 21.45 -4.96
N ALA A 262 -12.51 21.82 -3.89
CA ALA A 262 -11.35 22.72 -3.95
C ALA A 262 -10.23 22.16 -4.84
N LEU A 263 -9.90 20.88 -4.64
CA LEU A 263 -8.89 20.17 -5.42
C LEU A 263 -9.31 19.99 -6.89
N THR A 264 -10.60 19.78 -7.17
CA THR A 264 -11.12 19.72 -8.55
C THR A 264 -11.02 21.08 -9.23
N MET A 265 -11.37 22.17 -8.55
CA MET A 265 -11.18 23.52 -9.10
C MET A 265 -9.69 23.80 -9.38
N LEU A 266 -8.79 23.31 -8.52
CA LEU A 266 -7.36 23.49 -8.72
C LEU A 266 -6.84 22.69 -9.92
N ILE A 267 -7.25 21.44 -10.10
CA ILE A 267 -6.82 20.65 -11.26
C ILE A 267 -7.41 21.20 -12.56
N THR A 268 -8.60 21.81 -12.52
CA THR A 268 -9.18 22.49 -13.69
C THR A 268 -8.44 23.79 -14.03
N ASP A 269 -8.02 24.57 -13.03
CA ASP A 269 -7.22 25.77 -13.27
C ASP A 269 -5.86 25.41 -13.89
N ARG A 270 -5.30 24.26 -13.52
CA ARG A 270 -4.04 23.76 -14.08
C ARG A 270 -4.20 23.19 -15.49
N ASN A 271 -5.23 22.41 -15.76
CA ASN A 271 -5.28 21.57 -16.98
C ASN A 271 -6.36 21.97 -18.00
N PHE A 272 -7.35 22.74 -17.59
CA PHE A 272 -8.55 23.04 -18.41
C PHE A 272 -8.76 24.55 -18.63
N ASN A 273 -7.76 25.38 -18.32
CA ASN A 273 -7.79 26.84 -18.48
C ASN A 273 -8.99 27.51 -17.77
N THR A 274 -9.42 26.97 -16.63
CA THR A 274 -10.30 27.71 -15.72
C THR A 274 -9.49 28.69 -14.87
N THR A 275 -10.16 29.64 -14.23
CA THR A 275 -9.52 30.70 -13.44
C THR A 275 -10.23 30.93 -12.11
N PHE A 276 -10.49 29.85 -11.35
CA PHE A 276 -11.10 29.94 -10.02
C PHE A 276 -10.20 30.67 -9.02
N PHE A 277 -8.90 30.38 -9.04
CA PHE A 277 -7.92 30.89 -8.09
C PHE A 277 -6.88 31.82 -8.71
N ASP A 278 -6.87 32.00 -10.03
CA ASP A 278 -5.92 32.88 -10.72
C ASP A 278 -6.42 34.34 -10.79
N PRO A 279 -5.74 35.31 -10.12
CA PRO A 279 -6.09 36.73 -10.19
C PRO A 279 -6.10 37.32 -11.60
N ALA A 280 -5.28 36.79 -12.51
CA ALA A 280 -5.24 37.27 -13.90
C ALA A 280 -6.57 36.99 -14.64
N GLY A 281 -7.27 35.94 -14.24
CA GLY A 281 -8.60 35.58 -14.73
C GLY A 281 -9.75 35.97 -13.81
N LEU A 282 -9.55 36.96 -12.93
CA LEU A 282 -10.51 37.44 -11.92
C LEU A 282 -10.82 36.41 -10.80
N GLY A 283 -10.02 35.36 -10.65
CA GLY A 283 -10.10 34.42 -9.54
C GLY A 283 -9.46 34.95 -8.24
N ASP A 284 -9.69 34.24 -7.13
CA ASP A 284 -9.16 34.61 -5.82
C ASP A 284 -8.43 33.44 -5.15
N PRO A 285 -7.10 33.51 -4.96
CA PRO A 285 -6.35 32.49 -4.21
C PRO A 285 -6.87 32.26 -2.78
N MET A 286 -7.46 33.27 -2.15
CA MET A 286 -8.02 33.13 -0.79
C MET A 286 -9.25 32.23 -0.75
N LEU A 287 -9.98 32.10 -1.86
CA LEU A 287 -11.08 31.15 -1.96
C LEU A 287 -10.59 29.72 -1.68
N PHE A 288 -9.44 29.33 -2.21
CA PHE A 288 -8.87 28.01 -1.95
C PHE A 288 -8.57 27.83 -0.45
N VAL A 289 -8.00 28.84 0.20
CA VAL A 289 -7.68 28.81 1.64
C VAL A 289 -8.95 28.62 2.49
N HIS A 290 -10.08 29.19 2.07
CA HIS A 290 -11.36 28.99 2.78
C HIS A 290 -11.98 27.62 2.57
N LEU A 291 -11.75 27.00 1.41
CA LEU A 291 -12.31 25.68 1.08
C LEU A 291 -11.46 24.53 1.63
N PHE A 292 -10.16 24.75 1.81
CA PHE A 292 -9.20 23.80 2.36
C PHE A 292 -9.28 23.73 3.89
#